data_AF-A0AAW7ANE7-F1
#
_entry.id   AF-A0AAW7ANE7-F1
#
_cell.length_a   1.000
_cell.length_b   1.000
_cell.length_c   1.000
_cell.angle_alpha   90.00
_cell.angle_beta   90.00
_cell.angle_gamma   90.00
#
_symmetry.space_group_name_H-M   'P 1'
#
loop_
_entity.id
_entity.type
_entity.pdbx_description
1 polymer ?
#
loop_
_entity_poly.entity_id
_entity_poly.type
_entity_poly.pdbx_seq_one_letter_code
_entity_poly.pdbx_strand_id
1 'polypeptide(L)'
;YRLNRLHRNLKNALKLIKLCQQYNVDILSVNDGYFDLNKSFDRLKLNIFISLAELESNNIGEQVSNGIKEKARQGKLITTHAPFGYHYYKGTFVINPGEAQTVTAVFKYYLQGYGYKKIAQYLEEDNRLINRKPYQVRNIIMNPNYCGRVNNKYGTFDNMFPSIISKAMYKNAQAIRVNKQVQRTPSANLLKQKIKCPCCDSTLTNMTIRKKEHTLRYYVCPKNMNESRFVCSFKGINAQELEVQVLATCQNFFQNQQLYSKINNTIHQRLKKQRVIEAKSTLTQEQLIDKLAKGMI
;
A
#
# COMPACT_ATOMS: atom_id res chain seq x y z
N TYR A 1 -15.18 26.84 -15.80
CA TYR A 1 -15.30 26.16 -17.12
C TYR A 1 -16.58 25.32 -17.18
N ARG A 2 -16.69 24.16 -16.52
CA ARG A 2 -17.96 23.41 -16.36
C ARG A 2 -18.08 22.84 -14.95
N LEU A 3 -19.30 22.66 -14.43
CA LEU A 3 -19.62 22.10 -13.11
C LEU A 3 -19.15 20.65 -12.95
N ASN A 4 -19.11 19.88 -14.05
CA ASN A 4 -18.56 18.51 -14.03
C ASN A 4 -17.05 18.45 -13.73
N ARG A 5 -16.34 19.59 -13.72
CA ARG A 5 -14.95 19.71 -13.27
C ARG A 5 -14.81 20.03 -11.79
N LEU A 6 -15.88 20.41 -11.11
CA LEU A 6 -15.89 20.78 -9.69
C LEU A 6 -15.65 19.53 -8.82
N HIS A 7 -16.39 18.45 -9.08
CA HIS A 7 -16.19 17.17 -8.40
C HIS A 7 -16.87 16.01 -9.16
N ARG A 8 -16.18 14.86 -9.30
CA ARG A 8 -16.71 13.65 -9.98
C ARG A 8 -17.48 12.70 -9.06
N ASN A 9 -17.59 13.03 -7.78
CA ASN A 9 -18.27 12.23 -6.76
C ASN A 9 -19.27 13.14 -6.05
N LEU A 10 -20.54 12.75 -6.12
CA LEU A 10 -21.67 13.55 -5.66
C LEU A 10 -21.57 13.90 -4.18
N LYS A 11 -21.19 12.94 -3.34
CA LYS A 11 -21.08 13.13 -1.88
C LYS A 11 -20.12 14.26 -1.51
N ASN A 12 -18.97 14.31 -2.16
CA ASN A 12 -17.97 15.34 -1.91
C ASN A 12 -18.37 16.70 -2.52
N ALA A 13 -19.05 16.68 -3.68
CA ALA A 13 -19.62 17.89 -4.27
C ALA A 13 -20.65 18.53 -3.33
N LEU A 14 -21.57 17.72 -2.77
CA LEU A 14 -22.56 18.15 -1.78
C LEU A 14 -21.92 18.73 -0.52
N LYS A 15 -20.82 18.14 -0.04
CA LYS A 15 -20.05 18.72 1.07
C LYS A 15 -19.46 20.08 0.72
N LEU A 16 -18.90 20.22 -0.48
CA LEU A 16 -18.34 21.49 -0.95
C LEU A 16 -19.42 22.56 -1.06
N ILE A 17 -20.59 22.24 -1.60
CA ILE A 17 -21.72 23.17 -1.71
C ILE A 17 -22.18 23.64 -0.32
N LYS A 18 -22.31 22.71 0.64
CA LYS A 18 -22.64 23.06 2.02
C LYS A 18 -21.60 23.96 2.66
N LEU A 19 -20.32 23.72 2.37
CA LEU A 19 -19.23 24.57 2.84
C LEU A 19 -19.33 25.98 2.22
N CYS A 20 -19.54 26.07 0.91
CA CYS A 20 -19.72 27.33 0.22
C CYS A 20 -20.93 28.12 0.76
N GLN A 21 -22.04 27.44 1.09
CA GLN A 21 -23.19 28.06 1.75
C GLN A 21 -22.83 28.63 3.12
N GLN A 22 -22.12 27.88 3.96
CA GLN A 22 -21.72 28.32 5.28
C GLN A 22 -20.87 29.60 5.23
N TYR A 23 -20.08 29.78 4.18
CA TYR A 23 -19.19 30.92 3.99
C TYR A 23 -19.71 31.96 2.98
N ASN A 24 -20.97 31.89 2.56
CA ASN A 24 -21.58 32.79 1.56
C ASN A 24 -20.75 32.93 0.27
N VAL A 25 -20.28 31.80 -0.26
CA VAL A 25 -19.52 31.73 -1.51
C VAL A 25 -20.43 31.31 -2.65
N ASP A 26 -20.51 32.15 -3.68
CA ASP A 26 -21.24 31.82 -4.92
C ASP A 26 -20.38 31.05 -5.91
N ILE A 27 -21.03 30.27 -6.78
CA ILE A 27 -20.34 29.46 -7.79
C ILE A 27 -20.65 30.02 -9.17
N LEU A 28 -19.62 30.48 -9.87
CA LEU A 28 -19.72 30.90 -11.27
C LEU A 28 -19.08 29.85 -12.19
N SER A 29 -19.89 29.21 -13.03
CA SER A 29 -19.41 28.35 -14.11
C SER A 29 -19.54 29.08 -15.45
N VAL A 30 -18.43 29.22 -16.16
CA VAL A 30 -18.38 29.84 -17.51
C VAL A 30 -19.43 29.27 -18.47
N ASN A 31 -19.69 27.96 -18.45
CA ASN A 31 -20.64 27.33 -19.37
C ASN A 31 -22.01 27.02 -18.75
N ASP A 32 -22.11 26.91 -17.42
CA ASP A 32 -23.35 26.49 -16.75
C ASP A 32 -24.05 27.65 -16.03
N GLY A 33 -23.44 28.84 -16.04
CA GLY A 33 -23.99 30.06 -15.48
C GLY A 33 -23.58 30.35 -14.03
N TYR A 34 -24.23 31.36 -13.47
CA TYR A 34 -24.07 31.79 -12.09
C TYR A 34 -25.05 31.04 -11.17
N PHE A 35 -24.57 30.56 -10.04
CA PHE A 35 -25.36 29.84 -9.04
C PHE A 35 -25.26 30.54 -7.69
N ASP A 36 -26.38 31.13 -7.27
CA ASP A 36 -26.55 31.68 -5.94
C ASP A 36 -26.90 30.55 -4.97
N LEU A 37 -25.98 30.22 -4.08
CA LEU A 37 -26.17 29.08 -3.18
C LEU A 37 -27.20 29.33 -2.07
N ASN A 38 -27.66 30.57 -1.89
CA ASN A 38 -28.75 30.90 -0.97
C ASN A 38 -30.12 30.65 -1.60
N LYS A 39 -30.21 30.62 -2.93
CA LYS A 39 -31.46 30.35 -3.66
C LYS A 39 -31.75 28.84 -3.76
N SER A 40 -32.94 28.43 -3.34
CA SER A 40 -33.43 27.05 -3.40
C SER A 40 -33.33 26.43 -4.80
N PHE A 41 -33.68 27.21 -5.82
CA PHE A 41 -33.70 26.75 -7.21
C PHE A 41 -32.31 26.52 -7.79
N ASP A 42 -31.35 27.40 -7.49
CA ASP A 42 -29.98 27.25 -7.98
C ASP A 42 -29.26 26.08 -7.29
N ARG A 43 -29.56 25.83 -6.01
CA ARG A 43 -29.16 24.59 -5.31
C ARG A 43 -29.72 23.33 -5.98
N LEU A 44 -31.00 23.34 -6.36
CA LEU A 44 -31.64 22.23 -7.06
C LEU A 44 -30.98 21.97 -8.41
N LYS A 45 -30.78 23.00 -9.23
CA LYS A 45 -30.08 22.88 -10.52
C LYS A 45 -28.71 22.26 -10.35
N LEU A 46 -27.95 22.75 -9.39
CA LEU A 46 -26.58 22.30 -9.15
C LEU A 46 -26.53 20.83 -8.70
N ASN A 47 -27.49 20.40 -7.88
CA ASN A 47 -27.65 18.97 -7.53
C ASN A 47 -27.97 18.11 -8.76
N ILE A 48 -28.85 18.57 -9.65
CA ILE A 48 -29.19 17.88 -10.90
C ILE A 48 -27.94 17.75 -11.78
N PHE A 49 -27.19 18.83 -11.99
CA PHE A 49 -25.96 18.81 -12.79
C PHE A 49 -24.90 17.85 -12.24
N ILE A 50 -24.72 17.80 -10.92
CA ILE A 50 -23.77 16.87 -10.32
C ILE A 50 -24.24 15.42 -10.47
N SER A 51 -25.53 15.17 -10.30
CA SER A 51 -26.13 13.84 -10.50
C SER A 51 -25.95 13.38 -11.95
N LEU A 52 -26.14 14.28 -12.92
CA LEU A 52 -25.89 14.00 -14.34
C LEU A 52 -24.40 13.72 -14.61
N ALA A 53 -23.49 14.51 -14.04
CA ALA A 53 -22.05 14.29 -14.20
C ALA A 53 -21.58 12.96 -13.58
N GLU A 54 -22.18 12.53 -12.47
CA GLU A 54 -21.93 11.23 -11.85
C GLU A 54 -22.49 10.09 -12.73
N LEU A 55 -23.70 10.24 -13.25
CA LEU A 55 -24.31 9.30 -14.20
C LEU A 55 -23.42 9.13 -15.44
N GLU A 56 -22.98 10.23 -16.08
CA GLU A 56 -22.08 10.18 -17.23
C GLU A 56 -20.76 9.50 -16.90
N SER A 57 -20.18 9.80 -15.74
CA SER A 57 -18.92 9.17 -15.29
C SER A 57 -19.09 7.67 -15.08
N ASN A 58 -20.22 7.24 -14.50
CA ASN A 58 -20.55 5.84 -14.31
C ASN A 58 -20.77 5.13 -15.65
N ASN A 59 -21.51 5.76 -16.58
CA ASN A 59 -21.73 5.25 -17.93
C ASN A 59 -20.40 5.07 -18.70
N ILE A 60 -19.50 6.05 -18.62
CA ILE A 60 -18.15 5.93 -19.22
C ILE A 60 -17.39 4.77 -18.56
N GLY A 61 -17.47 4.66 -17.24
CA GLY A 61 -16.86 3.55 -16.50
C GLY A 61 -17.35 2.18 -16.97
N GLU A 62 -18.66 2.06 -17.17
CA GLU A 62 -19.30 0.85 -17.70
C GLU A 62 -18.89 0.57 -19.14
N GLN A 63 -18.91 1.57 -20.03
CA GLN A 63 -18.47 1.43 -21.41
C GLN A 63 -17.01 0.99 -21.51
N VAL A 64 -16.12 1.57 -20.70
CA VAL A 64 -14.71 1.16 -20.63
C VAL A 64 -14.60 -0.29 -20.13
N SER A 65 -15.36 -0.66 -19.11
CA SER A 65 -15.41 -2.04 -18.59
C SER A 65 -15.85 -3.03 -19.67
N ASN A 66 -16.94 -2.74 -20.38
CA ASN A 66 -17.47 -3.56 -21.45
C ASN A 66 -16.49 -3.64 -22.63
N GLY A 67 -15.89 -2.52 -23.03
CA GLY A 67 -14.87 -2.49 -24.07
C GLY A 67 -13.63 -3.33 -23.73
N ILE A 68 -13.22 -3.37 -22.45
CA ILE A 68 -12.11 -4.22 -22.01
C ILE A 68 -12.50 -5.70 -22.01
N LYS A 69 -13.71 -6.04 -21.55
CA LYS A 69 -14.22 -7.41 -21.59
C LYS A 69 -14.32 -7.93 -23.02
N GLU A 70 -14.81 -7.12 -23.95
CA GLU A 70 -14.88 -7.48 -25.37
C GLU A 70 -13.48 -7.63 -25.99
N LYS A 71 -12.54 -6.73 -25.67
CA LYS A 71 -11.13 -6.89 -26.08
C LYS A 71 -10.55 -8.20 -25.56
N ALA A 72 -10.80 -8.54 -24.29
CA ALA A 72 -10.34 -9.80 -23.71
C ALA A 72 -11.00 -11.02 -24.38
N ARG A 73 -12.30 -10.96 -24.70
CA ARG A 73 -13.02 -12.00 -25.44
C ARG A 73 -12.42 -12.21 -26.84
N GLN A 74 -11.97 -11.13 -27.47
CA GLN A 74 -11.26 -11.16 -28.76
C GLN A 74 -9.78 -11.58 -28.62
N GLY A 75 -9.29 -11.90 -27.43
CA GLY A 75 -7.89 -12.25 -27.18
C GLY A 75 -6.91 -11.08 -27.39
N LYS A 76 -7.41 -9.84 -27.44
CA LYS A 76 -6.61 -8.64 -27.68
C LYS A 76 -5.95 -8.14 -26.40
N LEU A 77 -4.92 -7.32 -26.57
CA LEU A 77 -4.16 -6.71 -25.48
C LEU A 77 -5.06 -5.90 -24.52
N ILE A 78 -5.07 -6.29 -23.25
CA ILE A 78 -5.72 -5.55 -22.16
C ILE A 78 -4.72 -5.00 -21.13
N THR A 79 -3.42 -5.22 -21.33
CA THR A 79 -2.34 -4.80 -20.44
C THR A 79 -1.41 -3.82 -21.15
N THR A 80 -0.87 -2.83 -20.45
CA THR A 80 -0.02 -1.80 -21.06
C THR A 80 1.34 -2.31 -21.55
N HIS A 81 1.92 -3.30 -20.87
CA HIS A 81 3.24 -3.85 -21.18
C HIS A 81 3.23 -5.37 -21.09
N ALA A 82 4.07 -6.02 -21.90
CA ALA A 82 4.30 -7.46 -21.80
C ALA A 82 5.02 -7.79 -20.48
N PRO A 83 4.55 -8.78 -19.71
CA PRO A 83 5.31 -9.31 -18.58
C PRO A 83 6.63 -9.92 -19.07
N PHE A 84 7.63 -9.94 -18.19
CA PHE A 84 8.86 -10.70 -18.42
C PHE A 84 8.56 -12.14 -18.84
N GLY A 85 9.29 -12.71 -19.79
CA GLY A 85 8.98 -14.02 -20.37
C GLY A 85 8.12 -13.95 -21.62
N TYR A 86 7.59 -12.77 -21.97
CA TYR A 86 6.73 -12.58 -23.14
C TYR A 86 7.15 -11.37 -23.97
N HIS A 87 6.97 -11.49 -25.28
CA HIS A 87 7.00 -10.39 -26.24
C HIS A 87 5.60 -10.13 -26.76
N TYR A 88 5.31 -8.86 -27.06
CA TYR A 88 4.09 -8.49 -27.77
C TYR A 88 4.40 -8.35 -29.26
N TYR A 89 3.81 -9.22 -30.09
CA TYR A 89 4.03 -9.22 -31.53
C TYR A 89 2.72 -9.46 -32.27
N LYS A 90 2.43 -8.62 -33.27
CA LYS A 90 1.25 -8.72 -34.14
C LYS A 90 -0.08 -8.96 -33.40
N GLY A 91 -0.32 -8.20 -32.32
CA GLY A 91 -1.61 -8.27 -31.63
C GLY A 91 -1.69 -9.30 -30.50
N THR A 92 -0.70 -10.21 -30.39
CA THR A 92 -0.70 -11.32 -29.42
C THR A 92 0.58 -11.39 -28.61
N PHE A 93 0.53 -12.10 -27.49
CA PHE A 93 1.71 -12.41 -26.67
C PHE A 93 2.38 -13.69 -27.16
N VAL A 94 3.69 -13.61 -27.36
CA VAL A 94 4.54 -14.74 -27.75
C VAL A 94 5.54 -14.99 -26.64
N ILE A 95 5.79 -16.26 -26.31
CA ILE A 95 6.79 -16.62 -25.30
C ILE A 95 8.17 -16.23 -25.81
N ASN A 96 8.94 -15.54 -24.97
CA ASN A 96 10.37 -15.34 -25.19
C ASN A 96 11.14 -16.50 -24.57
N PRO A 97 11.74 -17.42 -25.34
CA PRO A 97 12.37 -18.63 -24.80
C PRO A 97 13.46 -18.36 -23.75
N GLY A 98 14.30 -17.34 -23.96
CA GLY A 98 15.39 -17.03 -23.03
C GLY A 98 14.90 -16.51 -21.68
N GLU A 99 13.87 -15.66 -21.70
CA GLU A 99 13.27 -15.15 -20.47
C GLU A 99 12.35 -16.17 -19.79
N ALA A 100 11.62 -16.96 -20.58
CA ALA A 100 10.70 -17.97 -20.10
C ALA A 100 11.41 -19.09 -19.33
N GLN A 101 12.65 -19.44 -19.71
CA GLN A 101 13.47 -20.37 -18.96
C GLN A 101 13.67 -19.90 -17.51
N THR A 102 13.92 -18.60 -17.31
CA THR A 102 14.06 -17.99 -15.98
C THR A 102 12.76 -18.08 -15.19
N VAL A 103 11.61 -17.83 -15.83
CA VAL A 103 10.29 -17.95 -15.18
C VAL A 103 10.06 -19.39 -14.71
N THR A 104 10.30 -20.38 -15.57
CA THR A 104 10.15 -21.80 -15.23
C THR A 104 11.06 -22.21 -14.08
N ALA A 105 12.33 -21.77 -14.09
CA ALA A 105 13.28 -22.02 -13.01
C ALA A 105 12.80 -21.41 -11.68
N VAL A 106 12.31 -20.17 -11.69
CA VAL A 106 11.75 -19.50 -10.50
C VAL A 106 10.61 -20.32 -9.88
N PHE A 107 9.65 -20.78 -10.67
CA PHE A 107 8.55 -21.61 -10.16
C PHE A 107 9.04 -22.96 -9.63
N LYS A 108 9.99 -23.60 -10.31
CA LYS A 108 10.59 -24.87 -9.87
C LYS A 108 11.29 -24.72 -8.51
N TYR A 109 12.17 -23.74 -8.36
CA TYR A 109 12.87 -23.49 -7.10
C TYR A 109 11.90 -23.10 -5.97
N TYR A 110 10.85 -22.35 -6.28
CA TYR A 110 9.87 -21.98 -5.27
C TYR A 110 9.05 -23.18 -4.78
N LEU A 111 8.63 -24.07 -5.68
CA LEU A 111 7.93 -25.30 -5.33
C LEU A 111 8.81 -26.28 -4.53
N GLN A 112 10.13 -26.21 -4.69
CA GLN A 112 11.10 -26.94 -3.85
C GLN A 112 11.26 -26.34 -2.44
N GLY A 113 10.59 -25.23 -2.13
CA GLY A 113 10.58 -24.61 -0.80
C GLY A 113 11.60 -23.48 -0.60
N TYR A 114 12.34 -23.09 -1.64
CA TYR A 114 13.32 -22.00 -1.52
C TYR A 114 12.65 -20.63 -1.36
N GLY A 115 13.23 -19.77 -0.51
CA GLY A 115 12.78 -18.39 -0.32
C GLY A 115 13.25 -17.46 -1.44
N TYR A 116 12.57 -16.32 -1.62
CA TYR A 116 12.84 -15.39 -2.74
C TYR A 116 14.30 -14.93 -2.84
N LYS A 117 14.99 -14.71 -1.71
CA LYS A 117 16.41 -14.33 -1.70
C LYS A 117 17.31 -15.45 -2.21
N LYS A 118 17.06 -16.68 -1.77
CA LYS A 118 17.82 -17.86 -2.19
C LYS A 118 17.59 -18.18 -3.66
N ILE A 119 16.35 -18.01 -4.14
CA ILE A 119 16.05 -18.12 -5.58
C ILE A 119 16.83 -17.07 -6.37
N ALA A 120 16.83 -15.81 -5.95
CA ALA A 120 17.60 -14.76 -6.63
C ALA A 120 19.10 -15.09 -6.73
N GLN A 121 19.70 -15.66 -5.68
CA GLN A 121 21.08 -16.13 -5.68
C GLN A 121 21.30 -17.27 -6.68
N TYR A 122 20.41 -18.26 -6.72
CA TYR A 122 20.49 -19.35 -7.72
C TYR A 122 20.35 -18.85 -9.16
N LEU A 123 19.61 -17.77 -9.40
CA LEU A 123 19.54 -17.16 -10.71
C LEU A 123 20.85 -16.45 -11.09
N GLU A 124 21.56 -15.86 -10.12
CA GLU A 124 22.86 -15.21 -10.33
C GLU A 124 24.00 -16.22 -10.55
N GLU A 125 23.89 -17.43 -10.00
CA GLU A 125 24.88 -18.50 -10.16
C GLU A 125 24.80 -19.21 -11.53
N ASP A 126 23.63 -19.20 -12.19
CA ASP A 126 23.42 -19.84 -13.49
C ASP A 126 23.46 -18.81 -14.63
N ASN A 127 24.56 -18.81 -15.39
CA ASN A 127 24.76 -17.91 -16.54
C ASN A 127 23.73 -18.06 -17.67
N ARG A 128 22.89 -19.10 -17.66
CA ARG A 128 21.80 -19.30 -18.63
C ARG A 128 20.51 -18.59 -18.21
N LEU A 129 20.40 -18.17 -16.95
CA LEU A 129 19.23 -17.52 -16.40
C LEU A 129 19.47 -16.00 -16.27
N ILE A 130 18.38 -15.25 -16.25
CA ILE A 130 18.45 -13.79 -16.15
C ILE A 130 18.31 -13.39 -14.68
N ASN A 131 19.30 -12.65 -14.18
CA ASN A 131 19.35 -12.18 -12.80
C ASN A 131 18.10 -11.39 -12.40
N ARG A 132 17.54 -11.71 -11.23
CA ARG A 132 16.35 -11.04 -10.68
C ARG A 132 16.51 -10.76 -9.20
N LYS A 133 16.21 -9.52 -8.82
CA LYS A 133 16.13 -9.12 -7.41
C LYS A 133 15.01 -9.88 -6.69
N PRO A 134 15.09 -10.09 -5.36
CA PRO A 134 14.09 -10.86 -4.63
C PRO A 134 12.62 -10.37 -4.80
N TYR A 135 12.41 -9.05 -4.95
CA TYR A 135 11.06 -8.52 -5.21
C TYR A 135 10.56 -8.86 -6.62
N GLN A 136 11.45 -8.97 -7.62
CA GLN A 136 11.09 -9.37 -8.97
C GLN A 136 10.73 -10.86 -9.01
N VAL A 137 11.47 -11.71 -8.29
CA VAL A 137 11.12 -13.13 -8.10
C VAL A 137 9.72 -13.26 -7.49
N ARG A 138 9.42 -12.48 -6.44
CA ARG A 138 8.07 -12.44 -5.84
C ARG A 138 7.01 -12.02 -6.86
N ASN A 139 7.27 -11.00 -7.67
CA ASN A 139 6.34 -10.53 -8.70
C ASN A 139 6.11 -11.60 -9.77
N ILE A 140 7.13 -12.38 -10.14
CA ILE A 140 6.99 -13.51 -11.06
C ILE A 140 6.02 -14.56 -10.48
N ILE A 141 6.26 -14.98 -9.24
CA ILE A 141 5.44 -16.01 -8.56
C ILE A 141 3.99 -15.56 -8.39
N MET A 142 3.75 -14.26 -8.17
CA MET A 142 2.40 -13.72 -7.95
C MET A 142 1.61 -13.44 -9.23
N ASN A 143 2.25 -13.46 -10.40
CA ASN A 143 1.60 -13.04 -11.62
C ASN A 143 0.85 -14.21 -12.27
N PRO A 144 -0.49 -14.16 -12.40
CA PRO A 144 -1.28 -15.22 -13.01
C PRO A 144 -1.04 -15.35 -14.53
N ASN A 145 -0.44 -14.34 -15.17
CA ASN A 145 -0.24 -14.33 -16.63
C ASN A 145 0.58 -15.55 -17.09
N TYR A 146 1.50 -16.05 -16.26
CA TYR A 146 2.33 -17.21 -16.59
C TYR A 146 1.57 -18.54 -16.75
N CYS A 147 0.34 -18.63 -16.21
CA CYS A 147 -0.57 -19.75 -16.44
C CYS A 147 -1.74 -19.40 -17.38
N GLY A 148 -1.56 -18.34 -18.18
CA GLY A 148 -2.52 -17.92 -19.21
C GLY A 148 -3.65 -17.05 -18.71
N ARG A 149 -3.63 -16.57 -17.46
CA ARG A 149 -4.74 -15.83 -16.84
C ARG A 149 -4.37 -14.39 -16.54
N VAL A 150 -5.27 -13.45 -16.83
CA VAL A 150 -5.13 -12.05 -16.46
C VAL A 150 -6.20 -11.68 -15.44
N ASN A 151 -5.76 -11.12 -14.31
CA ASN A 151 -6.65 -10.57 -13.30
C ASN A 151 -6.49 -9.05 -13.28
N ASN A 152 -7.56 -8.33 -13.56
CA ASN A 152 -7.59 -6.87 -13.45
C ASN A 152 -8.88 -6.40 -12.74
N LYS A 153 -9.04 -5.09 -12.58
CA LYS A 153 -10.22 -4.51 -11.92
C LYS A 153 -11.55 -4.75 -12.65
N TYR A 154 -11.50 -5.21 -13.90
CA TYR A 154 -12.67 -5.44 -14.77
C TYR A 154 -13.05 -6.92 -14.86
N GLY A 155 -12.25 -7.83 -14.31
CA GLY A 155 -12.54 -9.25 -14.28
C GLY A 155 -11.31 -10.15 -14.29
N THR A 156 -11.58 -11.45 -14.37
CA THR A 156 -10.60 -12.50 -14.61
C THR A 156 -10.79 -13.05 -16.01
N PHE A 157 -9.73 -13.07 -16.81
CA PHE A 157 -9.75 -13.50 -18.19
C PHE A 157 -8.76 -14.65 -18.37
N ASP A 158 -9.24 -15.78 -18.88
CA ASP A 158 -8.44 -16.97 -19.14
C ASP A 158 -7.94 -17.01 -20.60
N ASN A 159 -6.86 -17.76 -20.83
CA ASN A 159 -6.25 -18.01 -22.14
C ASN A 159 -5.78 -16.75 -22.90
N MET A 160 -5.41 -15.70 -22.18
CA MET A 160 -4.90 -14.44 -22.75
C MET A 160 -3.41 -14.46 -23.07
N PHE A 161 -2.66 -15.37 -22.45
CA PHE A 161 -1.23 -15.57 -22.65
C PHE A 161 -0.97 -17.04 -22.96
N PRO A 162 -0.02 -17.37 -23.85
CA PRO A 162 0.51 -18.72 -23.91
C PRO A 162 1.09 -19.10 -22.55
N SER A 163 0.74 -20.28 -22.05
CA SER A 163 1.15 -20.67 -20.70
C SER A 163 2.62 -21.08 -20.67
N ILE A 164 3.44 -20.41 -19.84
CA ILE A 164 4.83 -20.84 -19.56
C ILE A 164 4.83 -21.94 -18.48
N ILE A 165 3.90 -21.87 -17.53
CA ILE A 165 3.70 -22.87 -16.49
C ILE A 165 2.27 -23.43 -16.51
N SER A 166 2.08 -24.62 -15.97
CA SER A 166 0.73 -25.19 -15.85
C SER A 166 -0.11 -24.47 -14.79
N LYS A 167 -1.43 -24.44 -14.99
CA LYS A 167 -2.39 -23.92 -13.99
C LYS A 167 -2.25 -24.62 -12.64
N ALA A 168 -1.91 -25.90 -12.64
CA ALA A 168 -1.64 -26.69 -11.43
C ALA A 168 -0.39 -26.20 -10.69
N MET A 169 0.73 -26.00 -11.39
CA MET A 169 1.95 -25.46 -10.78
C MET A 169 1.71 -24.08 -10.15
N TYR A 170 0.99 -23.20 -10.85
CA TYR A 170 0.66 -21.88 -10.33
C TYR A 170 -0.20 -21.97 -9.05
N LYS A 171 -1.25 -22.79 -9.07
CA LYS A 171 -2.12 -23.01 -7.90
C LYS A 171 -1.32 -23.54 -6.70
N ASN A 172 -0.44 -24.51 -6.92
CA ASN A 172 0.40 -25.06 -5.86
C ASN A 172 1.34 -23.99 -5.27
N ALA A 173 1.96 -23.16 -6.11
CA ALA A 173 2.78 -22.05 -5.65
C ALA A 173 1.97 -21.03 -4.83
N GLN A 174 0.73 -20.70 -5.24
CA GLN A 174 -0.14 -19.82 -4.45
C GLN A 174 -0.56 -20.47 -3.12
N ALA A 175 -0.87 -21.76 -3.11
CA ALA A 175 -1.21 -22.48 -1.89
C ALA A 175 -0.06 -22.45 -0.88
N ILE A 176 1.18 -22.73 -1.32
CA ILE A 176 2.38 -22.57 -0.49
C ILE A 176 2.50 -21.15 0.03
N ARG A 177 2.23 -20.13 -0.80
CA ARG A 177 2.33 -18.72 -0.41
C ARG A 177 1.31 -18.31 0.65
N VAL A 178 0.06 -18.76 0.51
CA VAL A 178 -1.06 -18.46 1.42
C VAL A 178 -0.88 -19.23 2.73
N ASN A 179 -0.53 -20.51 2.65
CA ASN A 179 -0.32 -21.38 3.81
C ASN A 179 1.03 -21.12 4.50
N LYS A 180 1.86 -20.23 3.96
CA LYS A 180 3.06 -19.73 4.63
C LYS A 180 2.64 -18.86 5.82
N GLN A 181 2.23 -19.51 6.90
CA GLN A 181 2.09 -18.87 8.19
C GLN A 181 3.48 -18.36 8.58
N VAL A 182 3.65 -17.04 8.53
CA VAL A 182 4.77 -16.42 9.23
C VAL A 182 4.43 -16.55 10.69
N GLN A 183 4.93 -17.60 11.35
CA GLN A 183 4.97 -17.66 12.80
C GLN A 183 5.76 -16.43 13.27
N ARG A 184 5.03 -15.38 13.64
CA ARG A 184 5.61 -14.14 14.11
C ARG A 184 6.00 -14.36 15.56
N THR A 185 7.15 -15.00 15.76
CA THR A 185 7.76 -14.99 17.09
C THR A 185 8.05 -13.54 17.44
N PRO A 186 7.64 -13.06 18.64
CA PRO A 186 8.06 -11.75 19.11
C PRO A 186 9.57 -11.64 18.96
N SER A 187 10.00 -10.53 18.36
CA SER A 187 11.42 -10.27 18.18
C SER A 187 12.07 -10.19 19.56
N ALA A 188 13.07 -11.04 19.82
CA ALA A 188 13.88 -10.93 21.04
C ALA A 188 14.54 -9.54 21.19
N ASN A 189 14.73 -8.83 20.07
CA ASN A 189 15.22 -7.47 20.05
C ASN A 189 14.13 -6.47 20.47
N LEU A 190 14.29 -5.88 21.65
CA LEU A 190 13.33 -4.99 22.33
C LEU A 190 13.25 -3.59 21.71
N LEU A 191 14.36 -3.12 21.15
CA LEU A 191 14.50 -1.79 20.54
C LEU A 191 14.22 -1.82 19.03
N LYS A 192 13.58 -2.89 18.54
CA LYS A 192 13.17 -3.00 17.13
C LYS A 192 12.37 -1.75 16.72
N GLN A 193 12.77 -1.16 15.60
CA GLN A 193 12.18 0.07 15.03
C GLN A 193 12.32 1.37 15.86
N LYS A 194 13.03 1.34 17.00
CA LYS A 194 13.20 2.52 17.87
C LYS A 194 14.55 3.22 17.70
N ILE A 195 15.52 2.56 17.08
CA ILE A 195 16.90 3.03 16.96
C ILE A 195 17.26 3.39 15.51
N LYS A 196 18.04 4.45 15.35
CA LYS A 196 18.46 4.99 14.05
C LYS A 196 19.94 4.69 13.79
N CYS A 197 20.27 4.48 12.51
CA CYS A 197 21.65 4.33 12.08
C CYS A 197 22.38 5.68 12.19
N PRO A 198 23.52 5.76 12.90
CA PRO A 198 24.25 7.02 13.04
C PRO A 198 24.84 7.53 11.71
N CYS A 199 25.02 6.66 10.72
CA CYS A 199 25.65 7.02 9.45
C CYS A 199 24.66 7.46 8.37
N CYS A 200 23.43 6.94 8.37
CA CYS A 200 22.49 7.15 7.26
C CYS A 200 21.03 7.33 7.67
N ASP A 201 20.78 7.47 8.98
CA ASP A 201 19.48 7.72 9.61
C ASP A 201 18.36 6.69 9.30
N SER A 202 18.73 5.60 8.64
CA SER A 202 17.82 4.47 8.41
C SER A 202 17.53 3.79 9.75
N THR A 203 16.26 3.43 9.98
CA THR A 203 15.88 2.66 11.17
C THR A 203 16.58 1.31 11.16
N LEU A 204 17.35 1.00 12.21
CA LEU A 204 18.14 -0.23 12.26
C LEU A 204 17.23 -1.47 12.30
N THR A 205 17.70 -2.55 11.69
CA THR A 205 17.01 -3.85 11.64
C THR A 205 17.73 -4.88 12.51
N ASN A 206 17.04 -5.96 12.84
CA ASN A 206 17.58 -7.03 13.67
C ASN A 206 18.38 -8.01 12.82
N MET A 207 19.51 -8.47 13.35
CA MET A 207 20.30 -9.56 12.81
C MET A 207 20.58 -10.58 13.91
N THR A 208 20.39 -11.85 13.60
CA THR A 208 20.61 -12.95 14.55
C THR A 208 21.65 -13.90 13.96
N ILE A 209 22.75 -14.10 14.68
CA ILE A 209 23.80 -15.06 14.31
C ILE A 209 23.66 -16.27 15.24
N ARG A 210 23.36 -17.44 14.68
CA ARG A 210 23.25 -18.70 15.44
C ARG A 210 24.61 -19.41 15.44
N LYS A 211 25.18 -19.67 16.62
CA LYS A 211 26.35 -20.54 16.81
C LYS A 211 25.89 -21.88 17.42
N LYS A 212 26.79 -22.86 17.51
CA LYS A 212 26.49 -24.21 18.03
C LYS A 212 25.87 -24.19 19.43
N GLU A 213 26.35 -23.32 20.32
CA GLU A 213 25.95 -23.28 21.73
C GLU A 213 25.12 -22.06 22.12
N HIS A 214 25.19 -20.96 21.36
CA HIS A 214 24.50 -19.72 21.71
C HIS A 214 24.10 -18.91 20.48
N THR A 215 23.17 -17.97 20.69
CA THR A 215 22.66 -17.07 19.66
C THR A 215 23.04 -15.63 19.98
N LEU A 216 23.73 -14.96 19.05
CA LEU A 216 24.09 -13.55 19.17
C LEU A 216 23.09 -12.68 18.41
N ARG A 217 22.68 -11.57 19.04
CA ARG A 217 21.71 -10.62 18.50
C ARG A 217 22.39 -9.28 18.25
N TYR A 218 22.12 -8.69 17.09
CA TYR A 218 22.68 -7.40 16.68
C TYR A 218 21.59 -6.50 16.09
N TYR A 219 21.84 -5.20 16.14
CA TYR A 219 21.15 -4.20 15.33
C TYR A 219 22.07 -3.73 14.21
N VAL A 220 21.62 -3.83 12.97
CA VAL A 220 22.41 -3.51 11.76
C VAL A 220 21.67 -2.58 10.83
N CYS A 221 22.41 -1.89 9.95
CA CYS A 221 21.81 -1.02 8.94
C CYS A 221 21.10 -1.87 7.87
N PRO A 222 19.81 -1.61 7.55
CA PRO A 222 19.08 -2.38 6.55
C PRO A 222 19.68 -2.28 5.14
N LYS A 223 20.36 -1.18 4.82
CA LYS A 223 21.05 -1.03 3.53
C LYS A 223 22.14 -2.09 3.32
N ASN A 224 22.85 -2.47 4.38
CA ASN A 224 23.88 -3.52 4.31
C ASN A 224 23.30 -4.95 4.26
N MET A 225 22.01 -5.12 4.55
CA MET A 225 21.35 -6.44 4.57
C MET A 225 20.54 -6.71 3.29
N ASN A 226 19.98 -5.65 2.70
CA ASN A 226 19.06 -5.74 1.56
C ASN A 226 19.73 -5.47 0.21
N GLU A 227 20.81 -4.70 0.17
CA GLU A 227 21.59 -4.49 -1.04
C GLU A 227 22.65 -5.59 -1.22
N SER A 228 23.07 -5.81 -2.46
CA SER A 228 24.11 -6.78 -2.80
C SER A 228 25.54 -6.32 -2.41
N ARG A 229 25.72 -5.05 -2.02
CA ARG A 229 27.01 -4.47 -1.61
C ARG A 229 26.89 -3.79 -0.23
N PHE A 230 27.99 -3.72 0.53
CA PHE A 230 28.03 -3.04 1.84
C PHE A 230 28.07 -1.51 1.63
N VAL A 231 26.90 -0.86 1.66
CA VAL A 231 26.72 0.57 1.30
C VAL A 231 26.92 1.51 2.50
N CYS A 232 26.79 1.03 3.72
CA CYS A 232 26.85 1.82 4.95
C CYS A 232 28.04 1.39 5.82
N SER A 233 28.81 2.34 6.35
CA SER A 233 30.00 2.05 7.19
C SER A 233 29.66 1.50 8.58
N PHE A 234 28.40 1.63 9.02
CA PHE A 234 27.93 1.08 10.29
C PHE A 234 28.00 -0.46 10.32
N LYS A 235 28.88 -1.01 11.15
CA LYS A 235 29.13 -2.46 11.29
C LYS A 235 28.04 -3.22 12.06
N GLY A 236 27.20 -2.49 12.80
CA GLY A 236 26.21 -3.06 13.71
C GLY A 236 26.61 -2.93 15.17
N ILE A 237 25.65 -3.09 16.07
CA ILE A 237 25.84 -3.02 17.53
C ILE A 237 25.19 -4.22 18.20
N ASN A 238 25.82 -4.73 19.27
CA ASN A 238 25.30 -5.87 20.03
C ASN A 238 23.95 -5.48 20.67
N ALA A 239 22.92 -6.29 20.42
CA ALA A 239 21.57 -5.97 20.87
C ALA A 239 21.41 -6.13 22.39
N GLN A 240 22.02 -7.15 23.00
CA GLN A 240 21.92 -7.38 24.45
C GLN A 240 22.58 -6.24 25.23
N GLU A 241 23.80 -5.87 24.84
CA GLU A 241 24.56 -4.80 25.49
C GLU A 241 23.82 -3.45 25.40
N LEU A 242 23.34 -3.10 24.21
CA LEU A 242 22.57 -1.87 24.00
C LEU A 242 21.25 -1.87 24.79
N GLU A 243 20.52 -3.00 24.79
CA GLU A 243 19.25 -3.13 25.51
C GLU A 243 19.43 -2.95 27.03
N VAL A 244 20.50 -3.52 27.59
CA VAL A 244 20.84 -3.34 29.02
C VAL A 244 21.13 -1.89 29.35
N GLN A 245 21.95 -1.20 28.53
CA GLN A 245 22.28 0.21 28.74
C GLN A 245 21.05 1.13 28.63
N VAL A 246 20.20 0.88 27.64
CA VAL A 246 18.95 1.64 27.46
C VAL A 246 18.01 1.39 28.64
N LEU A 247 17.87 0.14 29.09
CA LEU A 247 17.03 -0.18 30.25
C LEU A 247 17.53 0.51 31.53
N ALA A 248 18.84 0.49 31.79
CA ALA A 248 19.44 1.17 32.93
C ALA A 248 19.21 2.69 32.86
N THR A 249 19.37 3.29 31.68
CA THR A 249 19.10 4.71 31.46
C THR A 249 17.63 5.05 31.73
N CYS A 250 16.70 4.21 31.26
CA CYS A 250 15.28 4.36 31.54
C CYS A 250 14.98 4.23 33.05
N GLN A 251 15.56 3.25 33.73
CA GLN A 251 15.38 3.07 35.18
C GLN A 251 15.86 4.29 35.96
N ASN A 252 17.05 4.80 35.65
CA ASN A 252 17.60 6.01 36.27
C ASN A 252 16.70 7.23 36.00
N PHE A 253 16.16 7.36 34.79
CA PHE A 253 15.23 8.42 34.45
C PHE A 253 13.94 8.36 35.28
N PHE A 254 13.38 7.16 35.48
CA PHE A 254 12.16 6.97 36.28
C PHE A 254 12.41 7.10 37.80
N GLN A 255 13.61 6.77 38.27
CA GLN A 255 14.01 7.02 39.66
C GLN A 255 14.16 8.51 39.97
N ASN A 256 14.37 9.37 38.95
CA ASN A 256 14.33 10.82 39.11
C ASN A 256 12.87 11.31 39.22
N GLN A 257 12.30 11.14 40.42
CA GLN A 257 10.91 11.40 40.78
C GLN A 257 10.44 12.84 40.45
N GLN A 258 11.38 13.78 40.43
CA GLN A 258 11.13 15.19 40.12
C GLN A 258 10.89 15.44 38.62
N LEU A 259 11.59 14.71 37.75
CA LEU A 259 11.40 14.81 36.30
C LEU A 259 10.14 14.06 35.86
N TYR A 260 9.92 12.87 36.42
CA TYR A 260 8.72 12.07 36.17
C TYR A 260 7.44 12.83 36.53
N SER A 261 7.39 13.45 37.72
CA SER A 261 6.24 14.24 38.16
C SER A 261 5.96 15.45 37.26
N LYS A 262 6.99 16.18 36.81
CA LYS A 262 6.84 17.29 35.84
C LYS A 262 6.27 16.82 34.50
N ILE A 263 6.78 15.72 33.94
CA ILE A 263 6.31 15.19 32.66
C ILE A 263 4.88 14.66 32.80
N ASN A 264 4.59 13.91 33.86
CA ASN A 264 3.27 13.35 34.09
C ASN A 264 2.22 14.46 34.29
N ASN A 265 2.55 15.51 35.05
CA ASN A 265 1.69 16.68 35.21
C ASN A 265 1.43 17.37 33.85
N THR A 266 2.46 17.51 33.01
CA THR A 266 2.32 18.11 31.68
C THR A 266 1.42 17.26 30.76
N ILE A 267 1.58 15.93 30.79
CA ILE A 267 0.73 15.00 30.04
C ILE A 267 -0.72 15.09 30.51
N HIS A 268 -0.96 15.05 31.83
CA HIS A 268 -2.30 15.17 32.40
C HIS A 268 -2.98 16.51 32.05
N GLN A 269 -2.23 17.62 32.09
CA GLN A 269 -2.75 18.92 31.66
C GLN A 269 -3.13 18.92 30.18
N ARG A 270 -2.34 18.28 29.31
CA ARG A 270 -2.60 18.21 27.87
C ARG A 270 -3.79 17.32 27.54
N LEU A 271 -3.92 16.17 28.21
CA LEU A 271 -5.09 15.29 28.11
C LEU A 271 -6.36 15.98 28.60
N LYS A 272 -6.29 16.73 29.71
CA LYS A 272 -7.43 17.51 30.23
C LYS A 272 -7.86 18.57 29.21
N LYS A 273 -6.91 19.28 28.59
CA LYS A 273 -7.22 20.24 27.51
C LYS A 273 -7.87 19.56 26.30
N GLN A 274 -7.38 18.40 25.87
CA GLN A 274 -7.98 17.63 24.77
C GLN A 274 -9.42 17.20 25.08
N ARG A 275 -9.67 16.63 26.27
CA ARG A 275 -11.02 16.25 26.68
C ARG A 275 -12.00 17.42 26.72
N VAL A 276 -11.55 18.60 27.14
CA VAL A 276 -12.37 19.83 27.14
C VAL A 276 -12.69 20.27 25.71
N ILE A 277 -11.73 20.15 24.78
CA ILE A 277 -11.96 20.46 23.35
C ILE A 277 -12.94 19.46 22.74
N GLU A 278 -12.76 18.17 22.99
CA GLU A 278 -13.64 17.10 22.51
C GLU A 278 -15.06 17.27 23.07
N ALA A 279 -15.22 17.48 24.37
CA ALA A 279 -16.53 17.71 24.99
C ALA A 279 -17.24 18.94 24.41
N LYS A 280 -16.53 20.05 24.17
CA LYS A 280 -17.10 21.23 23.49
C LYS A 280 -17.54 20.92 22.05
N SER A 281 -16.77 20.10 21.32
CA SER A 281 -17.12 19.69 19.96
C SER A 281 -18.35 18.76 19.93
N THR A 282 -18.48 17.84 20.89
CA THR A 282 -19.63 16.95 21.00
C THR A 282 -20.89 17.72 21.39
N LEU A 283 -20.79 18.65 22.34
CA LEU A 283 -21.92 19.49 22.76
C LEU A 283 -22.43 20.38 21.61
N THR A 284 -21.53 20.93 20.81
CA THR A 284 -21.90 21.71 19.62
C THR A 284 -22.52 20.84 18.53
N GLN A 285 -22.10 19.58 18.41
CA GLN A 285 -22.66 18.62 17.45
C GLN A 285 -24.06 18.14 17.87
N GLU A 286 -24.29 17.85 19.15
CA GLU A 286 -25.62 17.55 19.70
C GLU A 286 -26.58 18.74 19.58
N GLN A 287 -26.12 19.95 19.87
CA GLN A 287 -26.90 21.17 19.66
C GLN A 287 -27.26 21.39 18.19
N LEU A 288 -26.38 21.02 17.26
CA LEU A 288 -26.67 21.08 15.82
C LEU A 288 -27.75 20.06 15.43
N ILE A 289 -27.66 18.84 15.97
CA ILE A 289 -28.64 17.76 15.73
C ILE A 289 -30.02 18.15 16.28
N ASP A 290 -30.08 18.72 17.49
CA ASP A 290 -31.33 19.18 18.10
C ASP A 290 -31.96 20.35 17.33
N LYS A 291 -31.15 21.29 16.84
CA LYS A 291 -31.64 22.36 15.94
C LYS A 291 -32.16 21.85 14.60
N LEU A 292 -31.52 20.83 14.03
CA LEU A 292 -32.00 20.15 12.82
C LEU A 292 -33.31 19.40 13.07
N ALA A 293 -33.44 18.71 14.20
CA ALA A 293 -34.67 18.00 14.58
C ALA A 293 -35.86 18.95 14.81
N LYS A 294 -35.59 20.18 15.26
CA LYS A 294 -36.58 21.24 15.48
C LYS A 294 -36.88 22.09 14.22
N GLY A 295 -36.25 21.79 13.08
CA GLY A 295 -36.45 22.53 11.83
C GLY A 295 -36.01 24.01 11.89
N MET A 296 -35.13 24.35 12.85
CA MET A 296 -34.64 25.72 13.05
C MET A 296 -33.43 26.07 12.17
N ILE A 297 -32.96 25.13 11.36
CA ILE A 297 -31.87 25.26 10.36
C ILE A 297 -32.29 24.51 9.10
#